data_AF-A0A382MXF3-F1
#
_entry.id   AF-A0A382MXF3-F1
#
_cell.length_a   1.000
_cell.length_b   1.000
_cell.length_c   1.000
_cell.angle_alpha   90.00
_cell.angle_beta   90.00
_cell.angle_gamma   90.00
#
_symmetry.space_group_name_H-M   'P 1'
#
loop_
_entity.id
_entity.type
_entity.pdbx_description
1 polymer ?
#
loop_
_entity_poly.entity_id
_entity_poly.type
_entity_poly.pdbx_seq_one_letter_code
_entity_poly.pdbx_strand_id
1 'polypeptide(L)' 'MLKTVIKIVEDGQFMVYKIIEQDDVVRFVPDSVSNRHRQMIDEFVADGGIITEEEMEK' A
#
# COMPACT_ATOMS: atom_id res chain seq x y z
N MET A 1 -1.67 -16.31 -1.49
CA MET A 1 -2.13 -15.38 -0.43
C MET A 1 -2.71 -14.17 -1.12
N LEU A 2 -3.98 -13.84 -0.90
CA LEU A 2 -4.55 -12.62 -1.45
C LEU A 2 -4.24 -11.49 -0.46
N LYS A 3 -3.44 -10.53 -0.88
CA LYS A 3 -3.22 -9.27 -0.16
C LYS A 3 -3.93 -8.20 -1.00
N THR A 4 -4.45 -7.17 -0.38
CA THR A 4 -4.94 -5.97 -1.07
C THR A 4 -4.06 -4.82 -0.66
N VAL A 5 -3.61 -4.00 -1.60
CA VAL A 5 -2.79 -2.83 -1.29
C VAL A 5 -3.54 -1.58 -1.74
N ILE A 6 -3.69 -0.64 -0.81
CA ILE A 6 -4.35 0.64 -1.07
C ILE A 6 -3.30 1.73 -0.93
N LYS A 7 -3.13 2.55 -1.95
CA LYS A 7 -2.24 3.70 -1.97
C LYS A 7 -3.02 4.91 -1.45
N ILE A 8 -2.61 5.45 -0.31
CA ILE A 8 -3.25 6.61 0.30
C ILE A 8 -2.53 7.88 -0.16
N VAL A 9 -3.30 8.82 -0.71
CA VAL A 9 -2.84 10.11 -1.24
C VAL A 9 -3.56 11.23 -0.48
N GLU A 10 -2.82 12.25 -0.05
CA GLU A 10 -3.35 13.46 0.60
C GLU A 10 -2.85 14.69 -0.16
N ASP A 11 -3.76 15.59 -0.54
CA ASP A 11 -3.44 16.82 -1.30
C ASP A 11 -2.58 16.56 -2.57
N GLY A 12 -2.82 15.43 -3.25
CA GLY A 12 -2.07 14.99 -4.44
C GLY A 12 -0.67 14.42 -4.16
N GLN A 13 -0.27 14.34 -2.89
CA GLN A 13 0.98 13.73 -2.44
C GLN A 13 0.74 12.32 -1.93
N PHE A 14 1.60 11.40 -2.35
CA PHE A 14 1.55 10.04 -1.85
C PHE A 14 2.05 10.00 -0.39
N MET A 15 1.25 9.39 0.49
CA MET A 15 1.50 9.36 1.93
C MET A 15 1.95 7.97 2.40
N VAL A 16 1.09 6.97 2.24
CA VAL A 16 1.28 5.62 2.80
C VAL A 16 0.62 4.55 1.93
N TYR A 17 1.16 3.33 1.92
CA TYR A 17 0.44 2.15 1.46
C TYR A 17 -0.26 1.47 2.64
N LYS A 18 -1.54 1.17 2.51
CA LYS A 18 -2.34 0.35 3.41
C LYS A 18 -2.44 -1.06 2.83
N ILE A 19 -1.78 -2.01 3.46
CA ILE A 19 -1.77 -3.42 3.07
C ILE A 19 -2.79 -4.15 3.93
N ILE A 20 -3.77 -4.80 3.32
CA ILE A 20 -4.79 -5.64 3.96
C ILE A 20 -4.45 -7.10 3.64
N GLU A 21 -4.03 -7.86 4.64
CA GLU A 21 -3.79 -9.30 4.52
C GLU A 21 -5.09 -10.09 4.75
N GLN A 22 -5.11 -11.38 4.35
CA GLN A 22 -6.30 -12.25 4.44
C GLN A 22 -6.89 -12.38 5.87
N ASP A 23 -6.08 -12.09 6.90
CA ASP A 23 -6.45 -12.13 8.31
C ASP A 23 -6.90 -10.75 8.85
N ASP A 24 -7.34 -9.84 7.96
CA ASP A 24 -7.71 -8.45 8.26
C ASP A 24 -6.60 -7.61 8.91
N VAL A 25 -5.34 -8.07 8.80
CA VAL A 25 -4.19 -7.31 9.28
C VAL A 25 -3.95 -6.14 8.35
N VAL A 26 -4.13 -4.93 8.88
CA VAL A 26 -3.88 -3.68 8.17
C VAL A 26 -2.50 -3.13 8.54
N ARG A 27 -1.61 -2.95 7.56
CA ARG A 27 -0.30 -2.31 7.74
C ARG A 27 -0.20 -1.02 6.95
N PHE A 28 0.29 0.04 7.58
CA PHE A 28 0.56 1.32 6.93
C PHE A 28 2.07 1.46 6.68
N VAL A 29 2.46 1.65 5.43
CA VAL A 29 3.85 1.83 4.99
C VAL A 29 4.02 3.25 4.45
N PRO A 30 4.70 4.16 5.16
CA PRO A 30 4.95 5.50 4.66
C PRO A 30 5.95 5.53 3.49
N ASP A 31 5.75 6.46 2.57
CA ASP A 31 6.65 6.65 1.40
C ASP A 31 8.10 6.91 1.79
N SER A 32 8.29 7.55 2.96
CA SER A 32 9.61 7.87 3.50
C SER A 32 10.39 6.65 4.00
N VAL A 33 9.77 5.47 4.10
CA VAL A 33 10.36 4.30 4.78
C VAL A 33 10.97 3.30 3.80
N SER A 34 12.15 3.63 3.27
CA SER A 34 13.23 2.71 2.81
C SER A 34 12.91 1.64 1.74
N ASN A 35 13.88 1.40 0.84
CA ASN A 35 13.81 0.47 -0.31
C ASN A 35 13.18 -0.91 -0.04
N ARG A 36 13.28 -1.43 1.19
CA ARG A 36 12.76 -2.75 1.55
C ARG A 36 11.24 -2.86 1.43
N HIS A 37 10.47 -1.83 1.81
CA HIS A 37 9.02 -1.90 1.68
C HIS A 37 8.55 -1.66 0.24
N ARG A 38 9.34 -0.90 -0.53
CA ARG A 38 9.13 -0.75 -1.98
C ARG A 38 9.24 -2.11 -2.68
N GLN A 39 10.27 -2.89 -2.35
CA GLN A 39 10.41 -4.27 -2.84
C GLN A 39 9.22 -5.15 -2.47
N MET A 40 8.70 -5.07 -1.24
CA MET A 40 7.51 -5.85 -0.86
C MET A 40 6.27 -5.49 -1.69
N ILE A 41 6.11 -4.23 -2.08
CA ILE A 41 4.99 -3.77 -2.91
C ILE A 41 5.22 -4.20 -4.37
N ASP A 42 6.44 -4.09 -4.87
CA ASP A 42 6.81 -4.56 -6.20
C ASP A 42 6.58 -6.08 -6.34
N GLU A 43 6.97 -6.87 -5.33
CA GLU A 43 6.68 -8.30 -5.25
C GLU A 43 5.17 -8.58 -5.21
N PHE A 44 4.40 -7.79 -4.45
CA PHE A 44 2.95 -7.92 -4.40
C PHE A 44 2.27 -7.67 -5.76
N VAL A 45 2.70 -6.63 -6.48
CA VAL A 45 2.20 -6.32 -7.83
C VAL A 45 2.63 -7.40 -8.83
N ALA A 46 3.86 -7.90 -8.72
CA ALA A 46 4.36 -8.99 -9.57
C ALA A 46 3.55 -10.28 -9.41
N ASP A 47 3.01 -10.52 -8.21
CA ASP A 47 2.11 -11.65 -7.90
C ASP A 47 0.66 -11.44 -8.38
N GLY A 48 0.37 -10.36 -9.11
CA GLY A 48 -0.97 -10.03 -9.62
C GLY A 48 -1.83 -9.24 -8.62
N GLY A 49 -1.21 -8.69 -7.58
CA GLY A 49 -1.84 -7.78 -6.65
C GLY A 49 -2.30 -6.48 -7.31
N ILE A 50 -3.48 -6.00 -6.91
CA ILE A 50 -4.04 -4.74 -7.41
C ILE A 50 -3.79 -3.65 -6.38
N ILE A 51 -3.26 -2.52 -6.82
CA ILE A 51 -3.14 -1.30 -6.03
C ILE A 51 -4.33 -0.39 -6.34
N THR A 52 -5.09 -0.01 -5.33
CA THR A 52 -6.19 0.98 -5.46
C THR A 52 -5.80 2.29 -4.78
N GLU A 53 -6.17 3.44 -5.34
CA GLU A 53 -5.89 4.74 -4.72
C GLU A 53 -7.07 5.22 -3.86
N GLU A 54 -6.78 5.76 -2.68
CA GLU A 54 -7.78 6.37 -1.78
C GLU A 54 -7.31 7.77 -1.39
N GLU A 55 -8.15 8.78 -1.61
CA GLU A 55 -7.91 10.15 -1.15
C GLU A 55 -8.44 10.30 0.27
N MET A 56 -7.60 10.81 1.19
CA MET A 56 -8.08 11.19 2.53
C MET A 56 -8.84 12.51 2.43
N GLU A 57 -10.17 12.47 2.54
CA GLU A 57 -10.98 13.66 2.81
C GLU A 57 -10.71 14.15 4.24
N LYS A 58 -10.44 15.45 4.39
CA LYS A 58 -10.16 16.13 5.67
C LYS A 58 -11.37 16.17 6.60
#